data_AF-A0A2G6VVW2-F1
#
_entry.id   AF-A0A2G6VVW2-F1
#
_cell.length_a   1.000
_cell.length_b   1.000
_cell.length_c   1.000
_cell.angle_alpha   90.00
_cell.angle_beta   90.00
_cell.angle_gamma   90.00
#
_symmetry.space_group_name_H-M   'P 1'
#
loop_
_entity.id
_entity.type
_entity.pdbx_description
1 polymer ?
#
loop_
_entity_poly.entity_id
_entity_poly.type
_entity_poly.pdbx_seq_one_letter_code
_entity_poly.pdbx_strand_id
1 'polypeptide(L)'
;MKHLIKIQLLMLLLTFSSCAQKNSSESGKVDTYENVKNQLKGTEVEKLNPKANIEELEMEVNNGGFNQYFINSGQNCYETLKALKKNAKVETAKLLESAINLINPNHISENDFIEKLRRREVEELYDDKISTKLNKLDTEFYKYKDGNLTEE
;
A
#
# COMPACT_ATOMS: atom_id res chain seq x y z
N MET A 1 2.61 -1.17 -67.83
CA MET A 1 3.72 -0.49 -68.56
C MET A 1 4.63 0.15 -67.53
N LYS A 2 5.91 -0.26 -67.55
CA LYS A 2 7.13 0.53 -67.28
C LYS A 2 7.22 1.24 -65.90
N HIS A 3 8.28 1.16 -65.11
CA HIS A 3 9.54 0.43 -65.11
C HIS A 3 10.21 0.84 -63.78
N LEU A 4 10.94 -0.07 -63.15
CA LEU A 4 12.24 0.12 -62.47
C LEU A 4 12.60 1.52 -61.94
N ILE A 5 13.04 1.59 -60.68
CA ILE A 5 14.42 2.02 -60.37
C ILE A 5 14.88 1.29 -59.09
N LYS A 6 15.98 0.57 -59.26
CA LYS A 6 16.83 -0.05 -58.26
C LYS A 6 17.99 0.92 -57.98
N ILE A 7 18.42 0.98 -56.72
CA ILE A 7 19.83 1.09 -56.26
C ILE A 7 20.53 2.45 -56.43
N GLN A 8 20.85 3.12 -55.32
CA GLN A 8 22.21 3.44 -54.83
C GLN A 8 22.10 4.41 -53.63
N LEU A 9 22.48 3.98 -52.43
CA LEU A 9 23.78 4.28 -51.81
C LEU A 9 23.71 5.52 -50.91
N LEU A 10 23.65 5.34 -49.58
CA LEU A 10 24.69 5.90 -48.72
C LEU A 10 24.64 5.30 -47.31
N MET A 11 25.77 4.71 -46.96
CA MET A 11 26.17 4.26 -45.64
C MET A 11 25.96 5.32 -44.56
N LEU A 12 25.37 4.95 -43.42
CA LEU A 12 25.76 5.53 -42.13
C LEU A 12 25.69 4.46 -41.03
N LEU A 13 26.82 3.77 -40.89
CA LEU A 13 27.42 3.29 -39.64
C LEU A 13 26.46 3.00 -38.48
N LEU A 14 25.91 1.78 -38.45
CA LEU A 14 25.51 1.16 -37.20
C LEU A 14 26.80 0.75 -36.47
N THR A 15 27.22 1.58 -35.53
CA THR A 15 28.17 1.18 -34.51
C THR A 15 27.52 0.06 -33.70
N PHE A 16 27.95 -1.17 -33.93
CA PHE A 16 27.73 -2.25 -32.97
C PHE A 16 28.51 -1.87 -31.71
N SER A 17 27.89 -1.10 -30.81
CA SER A 17 28.24 -1.21 -29.41
C SER A 17 27.90 -2.64 -29.03
N SER A 18 28.92 -3.48 -29.02
CA SER A 18 28.83 -4.82 -28.46
C SER A 18 28.57 -4.63 -26.97
N CYS A 19 27.29 -4.44 -26.61
CA CYS A 19 26.84 -4.77 -25.29
C CYS A 19 27.14 -6.26 -25.17
N ALA A 20 28.25 -6.58 -24.51
CA ALA A 20 28.50 -7.91 -24.03
C ALA A 20 27.26 -8.32 -23.23
N GLN A 21 26.38 -9.11 -23.85
CA GLN A 21 25.35 -9.83 -23.15
C GLN A 21 26.11 -10.72 -22.18
N LYS A 22 26.13 -10.30 -20.92
CA LYS A 22 26.49 -11.17 -19.82
C LYS A 22 25.39 -12.22 -19.83
N ASN A 23 25.71 -13.38 -20.42
CA ASN A 23 24.86 -14.56 -20.37
C ASN A 23 24.70 -14.94 -18.89
N SER A 24 23.65 -14.47 -18.23
CA SER A 24 23.12 -15.14 -17.06
C SER A 24 22.30 -16.32 -17.57
N SER A 25 23.00 -17.40 -17.89
CA SER A 25 22.36 -18.70 -18.06
C SER A 25 21.94 -19.21 -16.70
N GLU A 26 20.77 -18.78 -16.23
CA GLU A 26 20.00 -19.55 -15.27
C GLU A 26 18.54 -19.44 -15.68
N SER A 27 18.07 -20.48 -16.36
CA SER A 27 16.65 -20.69 -16.60
C SER A 27 15.94 -20.69 -15.25
N GLY A 28 15.13 -19.66 -14.98
CA GLY A 28 14.22 -19.67 -13.84
C GLY A 28 13.23 -20.82 -14.01
N LYS A 29 13.55 -22.00 -13.47
CA LYS A 29 12.58 -23.08 -13.32
C LYS A 29 11.58 -22.61 -12.26
N VAL A 30 10.30 -22.62 -12.59
CA VAL A 30 9.25 -22.46 -11.59
C VAL A 30 9.34 -23.69 -10.67
N ASP A 31 9.71 -23.46 -9.41
CA ASP A 31 9.81 -24.52 -8.40
C ASP A 31 8.40 -25.00 -8.01
N THR A 32 8.28 -26.21 -7.45
CA THR A 32 6.98 -26.74 -7.05
C THR A 32 6.44 -26.04 -5.80
N TYR A 33 5.12 -25.96 -5.66
CA TYR A 33 4.48 -25.41 -4.45
C TYR A 33 5.03 -26.03 -3.16
N GLU A 34 5.22 -27.36 -3.14
CA GLU A 34 5.74 -28.07 -1.97
C GLU A 34 7.18 -27.69 -1.65
N ASN A 35 8.03 -27.49 -2.66
CA ASN A 35 9.42 -27.09 -2.45
C ASN A 35 9.51 -25.67 -1.88
N VAL A 36 8.75 -24.73 -2.44
CA VAL A 36 8.67 -23.35 -1.94
C VAL A 36 8.11 -23.34 -0.51
N LYS A 37 7.03 -24.08 -0.25
CA LYS A 37 6.42 -24.19 1.09
C LYS A 37 7.40 -24.78 2.11
N ASN A 38 8.19 -25.79 1.72
CA ASN A 38 9.20 -26.38 2.60
C ASN A 38 10.40 -25.45 2.83
N GLN A 39 10.78 -24.63 1.84
CA GLN A 39 11.80 -23.58 2.01
C GLN A 39 11.33 -22.46 2.95
N LEU A 40 10.05 -22.09 2.88
CA LEU A 40 9.44 -21.06 3.74
C LEU A 40 9.06 -21.59 5.14
N LYS A 41 9.07 -22.91 5.34
CA LYS A 41 8.79 -23.54 6.64
C LYS A 41 9.89 -23.16 7.63
N GLY A 42 9.57 -22.29 8.57
CA GLY A 42 10.50 -21.85 9.62
C GLY A 42 11.21 -20.53 9.32
N THR A 43 10.93 -19.88 8.18
CA THR A 43 11.32 -18.48 7.99
C THR A 43 10.37 -17.60 8.80
N GLU A 44 10.86 -17.02 9.88
CA GLU A 44 10.14 -15.96 10.57
C GLU A 44 10.10 -14.77 9.62
N VAL A 45 8.93 -14.48 9.05
CA VAL A 45 8.74 -13.27 8.25
C VAL A 45 8.97 -12.12 9.20
N GLU A 46 10.02 -11.33 8.96
CA GLU A 46 10.33 -10.16 9.78
C GLU A 46 9.07 -9.32 9.93
N LYS A 47 8.58 -9.19 11.16
CA LYS A 47 7.42 -8.35 11.44
C LYS A 47 7.82 -6.92 11.13
N LEU A 48 7.32 -6.38 10.02
CA LEU A 48 7.52 -4.98 9.68
C LEU A 48 6.96 -4.12 10.81
N ASN A 49 7.84 -3.35 11.44
CA ASN A 49 7.46 -2.39 12.46
C ASN A 49 6.49 -1.36 11.84
N PRO A 50 5.39 -1.01 12.54
CA PRO A 50 4.50 0.06 12.10
C PRO A 50 5.28 1.34 11.80
N LYS A 51 4.95 2.01 10.71
CA LYS A 51 5.56 3.27 10.30
C LYS A 51 4.48 4.26 9.90
N ALA A 52 4.59 5.50 10.36
CA ALA A 52 3.67 6.55 9.97
C ALA A 52 3.66 6.74 8.44
N ASN A 53 2.46 6.80 7.85
CA ASN A 53 2.30 7.04 6.42
C ASN A 53 1.00 7.83 6.15
N ILE A 54 1.12 9.16 6.13
CA ILE A 54 -0.01 10.07 5.90
C ILE A 54 -0.46 10.01 4.43
N GLU A 55 0.47 9.91 3.49
CA GLU A 55 0.19 9.76 2.06
C GLU A 55 -0.65 8.51 1.77
N GLU A 56 -0.28 7.38 2.38
CA GLU A 56 -1.02 6.13 2.22
C GLU A 56 -2.40 6.18 2.88
N LEU A 57 -2.53 6.82 4.05
CA LEU A 57 -3.85 7.10 4.63
C LEU A 57 -4.74 7.87 3.65
N GLU A 58 -4.22 8.98 3.12
CA GLU A 58 -4.96 9.82 2.18
C GLU A 58 -5.34 9.04 0.91
N MET A 59 -4.39 8.32 0.32
CA MET A 59 -4.62 7.51 -0.87
C MET A 59 -5.70 6.43 -0.65
N GLU A 60 -5.60 5.64 0.42
CA GLU A 60 -6.53 4.54 0.67
C GLU A 60 -7.93 5.04 1.03
N VAL A 61 -8.04 6.10 1.85
CA VAL A 61 -9.33 6.68 2.23
C VAL A 61 -10.03 7.33 1.03
N ASN A 62 -9.29 7.98 0.12
CA ASN A 62 -9.86 8.50 -1.12
C ASN A 62 -10.28 7.40 -2.10
N ASN A 63 -9.60 6.25 -2.10
CA ASN A 63 -9.89 5.15 -3.01
C ASN A 63 -11.06 4.27 -2.54
N GLY A 64 -11.19 4.03 -1.24
CA GLY A 64 -12.24 3.15 -0.70
C GLY A 64 -12.57 3.36 0.76
N GLY A 65 -12.30 4.56 1.29
CA GLY A 65 -12.64 4.95 2.65
C GLY A 65 -11.76 4.30 3.72
N PHE A 66 -12.10 4.57 4.98
CA PHE A 66 -11.40 3.99 6.13
C PHE A 66 -11.45 2.45 6.14
N ASN A 67 -12.49 1.84 5.58
CA ASN A 67 -12.55 0.39 5.40
C ASN A 67 -11.34 -0.12 4.60
N GLN A 68 -11.08 0.47 3.44
CA GLN A 68 -9.96 0.09 2.59
C GLN A 68 -8.62 0.38 3.29
N TYR A 69 -8.49 1.55 3.93
CA TYR A 69 -7.28 1.90 4.69
C TYR A 69 -6.94 0.84 5.75
N PHE A 70 -7.90 0.40 6.57
CA PHE A 70 -7.59 -0.57 7.61
C PHE A 70 -7.25 -1.96 7.06
N ILE A 71 -7.87 -2.36 5.95
CA ILE A 71 -7.61 -3.65 5.28
C ILE A 71 -6.21 -3.69 4.64
N ASN A 72 -5.78 -2.58 4.05
CA ASN A 72 -4.53 -2.51 3.28
C ASN A 72 -3.33 -2.08 4.12
N SER A 73 -3.54 -1.09 4.99
CA SER A 73 -2.46 -0.33 5.65
C SER A 73 -2.72 -0.09 7.14
N GLY A 74 -3.76 -0.70 7.71
CA GLY A 74 -4.22 -0.46 9.07
C GLY A 74 -3.16 -0.71 10.15
N GLN A 75 -2.18 -1.58 9.91
CA GLN A 75 -1.08 -1.83 10.84
C GLN A 75 -0.29 -0.56 11.21
N ASN A 76 -0.35 0.49 10.38
CA ASN A 76 0.34 1.76 10.55
C ASN A 76 -0.51 2.84 11.26
N CYS A 77 -1.75 2.52 11.65
CA CYS A 77 -2.74 3.53 12.05
C CYS A 77 -2.31 4.40 13.25
N TYR A 78 -1.73 3.81 14.30
CA TYR A 78 -1.31 4.57 15.48
C TYR A 78 -0.11 5.49 15.21
N GLU A 79 0.87 5.03 14.42
CA GLU A 79 2.01 5.88 14.04
C GLU A 79 1.57 7.01 13.10
N THR A 80 0.65 6.71 12.18
CA THR A 80 0.06 7.72 11.29
C THR A 80 -0.75 8.75 12.08
N LEU A 81 -1.52 8.32 13.08
CA LEU A 81 -2.23 9.21 13.99
C LEU A 81 -1.27 10.13 14.76
N LYS A 82 -0.17 9.60 15.28
CA LYS A 82 0.88 10.38 15.97
C LYS A 82 1.48 11.43 15.02
N ALA A 83 1.75 11.06 13.77
CA ALA A 83 2.27 11.98 12.76
C ALA A 83 1.28 13.10 12.39
N LEU A 84 0.00 12.79 12.20
CA LEU A 84 -1.04 13.80 11.95
C LEU A 84 -1.12 14.81 13.10
N LYS A 85 -1.11 14.33 14.36
CA LYS A 85 -1.10 15.18 15.55
C LYS A 85 0.14 16.08 15.59
N LYS A 86 1.31 15.53 15.27
CA LYS A 86 2.58 16.28 15.21
C LYS A 86 2.56 17.37 14.13
N ASN A 87 1.96 17.10 12.98
CA ASN A 87 1.90 18.02 11.84
C ASN A 87 0.68 18.98 11.90
N ALA A 88 0.05 19.11 13.08
CA ALA A 88 -1.12 19.96 13.31
C ALA A 88 -2.31 19.68 12.35
N LYS A 89 -2.43 18.47 11.82
CA LYS A 89 -3.58 18.02 11.01
C LYS A 89 -4.68 17.51 11.94
N VAL A 90 -5.23 18.43 12.73
CA VAL A 90 -6.05 18.14 13.91
C VAL A 90 -7.37 17.47 13.56
N GLU A 91 -8.03 17.93 12.50
CA GLU A 91 -9.34 17.37 12.11
C GLU A 91 -9.21 15.96 11.57
N THR A 92 -8.19 15.70 10.76
CA THR A 92 -7.86 14.40 10.19
C THR A 92 -7.42 13.42 11.27
N ALA A 93 -6.62 13.87 12.24
CA ALA A 93 -6.26 13.06 13.41
C ALA A 93 -7.50 12.61 14.20
N LYS A 94 -8.48 13.49 14.43
CA LYS A 94 -9.73 13.13 15.11
C LYS A 94 -10.55 12.09 14.34
N LEU A 95 -10.58 12.21 13.00
CA LEU A 95 -11.28 11.23 12.15
C LEU A 95 -10.63 9.86 12.23
N LEU A 96 -9.30 9.78 12.08
CA LEU A 96 -8.57 8.51 12.19
C LEU A 96 -8.71 7.89 13.58
N GLU A 97 -8.60 8.69 14.65
CA GLU A 97 -8.80 8.21 16.02
C GLU A 97 -10.22 7.67 16.25
N SER A 98 -11.23 8.36 15.71
CA SER A 98 -12.62 7.89 15.76
C SER A 98 -12.79 6.58 14.98
N ALA A 99 -12.16 6.47 13.82
CA ALA A 99 -12.21 5.26 12.99
C ALA A 99 -11.55 4.06 13.70
N ILE A 100 -10.39 4.27 14.34
CA ILE A 100 -9.72 3.25 15.18
C ILE A 100 -10.65 2.80 16.31
N ASN A 101 -11.28 3.72 17.02
CA ASN A 101 -12.18 3.39 18.13
C ASN A 101 -13.44 2.62 17.70
N LEU A 102 -13.90 2.82 16.45
CA LEU A 102 -15.02 2.05 15.91
C LEU A 102 -14.68 0.58 15.69
N ILE A 103 -13.43 0.29 15.31
CA ILE A 103 -12.98 -1.07 14.99
C ILE A 103 -12.13 -1.72 16.10
N ASN A 104 -11.80 -0.97 17.15
CA ASN A 104 -11.22 -1.47 18.40
C ASN A 104 -12.10 -1.04 19.59
N PRO A 105 -13.37 -1.46 19.66
CA PRO A 105 -14.33 -0.98 20.67
C PRO A 105 -13.97 -1.41 22.09
N ASN A 106 -13.21 -2.49 22.25
CA ASN A 106 -12.75 -2.99 23.55
C ASN A 106 -11.44 -2.34 24.00
N HIS A 107 -10.86 -1.46 23.19
CA HIS A 107 -9.59 -0.77 23.45
C HIS A 107 -8.48 -1.74 23.88
N ILE A 108 -8.33 -2.86 23.16
CA ILE A 108 -7.17 -3.74 23.36
C ILE A 108 -5.89 -2.96 23.02
N SER A 109 -4.75 -3.43 23.52
CA SER A 109 -3.47 -2.74 23.36
C SER A 109 -3.13 -2.48 21.89
N GLU A 110 -2.39 -1.40 21.60
CA GLU A 110 -1.98 -1.07 20.22
C GLU A 110 -1.30 -2.26 19.54
N ASN A 111 -0.42 -2.96 20.26
CA ASN A 111 0.29 -4.14 19.74
C ASN A 111 -0.66 -5.29 19.40
N ASP A 112 -1.59 -5.63 20.30
CA ASP A 112 -2.55 -6.70 20.04
C ASP A 112 -3.49 -6.34 18.89
N PHE A 113 -3.94 -5.09 18.84
CA PHE A 113 -4.82 -4.61 17.78
C PHE A 113 -4.14 -4.64 16.41
N ILE A 114 -2.89 -4.17 16.32
CA ILE A 114 -2.09 -4.25 15.09
C ILE A 114 -1.88 -5.70 14.65
N GLU A 115 -1.63 -6.62 15.58
CA GLU A 115 -1.52 -8.05 15.25
C GLU A 115 -2.84 -8.61 14.70
N LYS A 116 -3.99 -8.24 15.27
CA LYS A 116 -5.30 -8.61 14.73
C LYS A 116 -5.52 -8.05 13.33
N LEU A 117 -5.14 -6.79 13.06
CA LEU A 117 -5.22 -6.20 11.71
C LEU A 117 -4.38 -6.99 10.71
N ARG A 118 -3.13 -7.32 11.04
CA ARG A 118 -2.24 -8.13 10.19
C ARG A 118 -2.83 -9.50 9.86
N ARG A 119 -3.52 -10.11 10.82
CA ARG A 119 -4.18 -11.42 10.67
C ARG A 119 -5.59 -11.34 10.08
N ARG A 120 -6.10 -10.14 9.82
CA ARG A 120 -7.49 -9.89 9.35
C ARG A 120 -8.54 -10.40 10.33
N GLU A 121 -8.25 -10.32 11.64
CA GLU A 121 -9.08 -10.81 12.75
C GLU A 121 -9.88 -9.68 13.43
N VAL A 122 -9.96 -8.49 12.82
CA VAL A 122 -10.80 -7.39 13.28
C VAL A 122 -12.20 -7.55 12.67
N GLU A 123 -13.10 -8.18 13.42
CA GLU A 123 -14.45 -8.53 12.96
C GLU A 123 -15.30 -7.30 12.65
N GLU A 124 -15.04 -6.19 13.35
CA GLU A 124 -15.73 -4.91 13.18
C GLU A 124 -15.62 -4.35 11.76
N LEU A 125 -14.55 -4.68 11.01
CA LEU A 125 -14.41 -4.28 9.60
C LEU A 125 -15.42 -4.96 8.67
N TYR A 126 -16.10 -6.01 9.13
CA TYR A 126 -17.09 -6.76 8.36
C TYR A 126 -18.52 -6.58 8.89
N ASP A 127 -18.72 -5.69 9.87
CA ASP A 127 -20.05 -5.34 10.38
C ASP A 127 -20.64 -4.15 9.61
N ASP A 128 -21.84 -4.33 9.03
CA ASP A 128 -22.51 -3.30 8.22
C ASP A 128 -22.80 -2.00 8.98
N LYS A 129 -23.06 -2.07 10.29
CA LYS A 129 -23.32 -0.88 11.11
C LYS A 129 -22.02 -0.12 11.37
N ILE A 130 -20.92 -0.83 11.59
CA ILE A 130 -19.59 -0.21 11.69
C ILE A 130 -19.19 0.40 10.35
N SER A 131 -19.35 -0.32 9.25
CA SER A 131 -19.09 0.20 7.90
C SER A 131 -19.90 1.46 7.60
N THR A 132 -21.19 1.49 7.97
CA THR A 132 -22.03 2.69 7.86
C THR A 132 -21.50 3.87 8.68
N LYS A 133 -20.91 3.62 9.86
CA LYS A 133 -20.30 4.68 10.68
C LYS A 133 -18.98 5.15 10.07
N LEU A 134 -18.15 4.26 9.56
CA LEU A 134 -16.92 4.60 8.84
C LEU A 134 -17.22 5.47 7.61
N ASN A 135 -18.24 5.14 6.83
CA ASN A 135 -18.67 5.94 5.67
C ASN A 135 -19.04 7.39 6.03
N LYS A 136 -19.53 7.64 7.24
CA LYS A 136 -19.77 9.01 7.74
C LYS A 136 -18.46 9.74 8.03
N LEU A 137 -17.46 9.04 8.54
CA LEU A 137 -16.12 9.60 8.75
C LEU A 137 -15.44 9.88 7.41
N ASP A 138 -15.60 9.01 6.41
CA ASP A 138 -15.12 9.23 5.05
C ASP A 138 -15.68 10.53 4.47
N THR A 139 -16.99 10.75 4.64
CA THR A 139 -17.66 11.99 4.19
C THR A 139 -17.07 13.23 4.85
N GLU A 140 -16.67 13.16 6.13
CA GLU A 140 -15.98 14.27 6.80
C GLU A 140 -14.52 14.41 6.34
N PHE A 141 -13.83 13.31 6.05
CA PHE A 141 -12.47 13.30 5.54
C PHE A 141 -12.36 14.03 4.21
N TYR A 142 -13.30 13.77 3.29
CA TYR A 142 -13.34 14.39 1.94
C TYR A 142 -13.57 15.90 1.95
N LYS A 143 -13.83 16.51 3.11
CA LYS A 143 -13.92 17.97 3.25
C LYS A 143 -12.55 18.63 3.39
N TYR A 144 -11.47 17.87 3.59
CA TYR A 144 -10.09 18.37 3.70
C TYR A 144 -9.97 19.59 4.62
N LYS A 145 -10.51 19.48 5.86
CA LYS A 145 -10.52 20.61 6.80
C LYS A 145 -9.13 21.10 7.21
N ASP A 146 -8.13 20.22 7.16
CA ASP A 146 -6.73 20.57 7.41
C ASP A 146 -5.98 20.97 6.12
N GLY A 147 -6.65 21.00 4.96
CA GLY A 147 -6.03 21.25 3.66
C GLY A 147 -5.14 20.09 3.20
N ASN A 148 -3.99 20.43 2.59
CA ASN A 148 -2.98 19.44 2.19
C ASN A 148 -2.44 18.70 3.44
N LEU A 149 -2.37 17.38 3.40
CA LEU A 149 -1.94 16.55 4.54
C LEU A 149 -0.43 16.29 4.59
N THR A 150 0.29 16.48 3.49
CA THR A 150 1.68 16.05 3.29
C THR A 150 2.65 17.21 3.09
N GLU A 151 2.14 18.40 2.80
CA GLU A 151 2.93 19.63 2.73
C GLU A 151 2.89 20.42 4.06
N GLU A 152 4.06 20.97 4.44
CA GLU A 152 4.26 21.93 5.55
C GLU A 152 4.07 23.38 5.10
#